data_AF-A0A937M7X0-F1
#
_entry.id   AF-A0A937M7X0-F1
#
_cell.length_a   1.000
_cell.length_b   1.000
_cell.length_c   1.000
_cell.angle_alpha   90.00
_cell.angle_beta   90.00
_cell.angle_gamma   90.00
#
_symmetry.space_group_name_H-M   'P 1'
#
loop_
_entity.id
_entity.type
_entity.pdbx_description
1 polymer ?
#
loop_
_entity_poly.entity_id
_entity_poly.type
_entity_poly.pdbx_seq_one_letter_code
_entity_poly.pdbx_strand_id
1 'polypeptide(L)' 'VDAAMNEALAAGAILVKTPQQVFWGGYSGYFKDPDGHLWELAYNPFEWIGPKDE' A
#
# COMPACT_ATOMS: atom_id res chain seq x y z
N VAL A 1 -1.02 4.66 4.64
CA VAL A 1 -0.58 3.29 4.27
C VAL A 1 -0.63 2.35 5.46
N ASP A 2 -0.07 2.71 6.61
CA ASP A 2 -0.03 1.81 7.79
C ASP A 2 -1.41 1.31 8.24
N ALA A 3 -2.41 2.20 8.32
CA ALA A 3 -3.76 1.81 8.67
C ALA A 3 -4.34 0.76 7.70
N ALA A 4 -4.24 1.02 6.39
CA ALA A 4 -4.68 0.08 5.36
C ALA A 4 -3.89 -1.24 5.37
N MET A 5 -2.59 -1.21 5.70
CA MET A 5 -1.80 -2.43 5.89
C MET A 5 -2.32 -3.24 7.08
N ASN A 6 -2.58 -2.59 8.22
CA ASN A 6 -3.14 -3.27 9.39
C ASN A 6 -4.52 -3.88 9.10
N GLU A 7 -5.36 -3.19 8.32
CA GLU A 7 -6.65 -3.71 7.86
C GLU A 7 -6.47 -4.96 6.97
N ALA A 8 -5.53 -4.92 6.02
CA ALA A 8 -5.23 -6.08 5.17
C ALA A 8 -4.77 -7.29 6.00
N LEU A 9 -3.85 -7.08 6.95
CA LEU A 9 -3.35 -8.15 7.82
C LEU A 9 -4.46 -8.70 8.72
N ALA A 10 -5.34 -7.85 9.26
CA ALA A 10 -6.50 -8.27 10.02
C ALA A 10 -7.49 -9.09 9.18
N ALA A 11 -7.55 -8.85 7.87
CA ALA A 11 -8.35 -9.62 6.91
C ALA A 11 -7.70 -10.94 6.45
N GLY A 12 -6.52 -11.30 6.97
CA GLY A 12 -5.82 -12.55 6.65
C GLY A 12 -4.73 -12.44 5.59
N ALA A 13 -4.37 -11.22 5.18
CA ALA A 13 -3.20 -11.02 4.34
C ALA A 13 -1.89 -11.36 5.07
N ILE A 14 -0.87 -11.71 4.30
CA ILE A 14 0.48 -12.03 4.79
C ILE A 14 1.41 -10.87 4.48
N LEU A 15 2.01 -10.26 5.51
CA LEU A 15 3.00 -9.19 5.33
C LEU A 15 4.21 -9.70 4.53
N VAL A 16 4.56 -8.99 3.46
CA VAL A 16 5.76 -9.26 2.65
C VAL A 16 6.83 -8.21 2.89
N LYS A 17 6.43 -6.93 2.97
CA LYS A 17 7.33 -5.81 3.24
C LYS A 17 6.59 -4.76 4.07
N THR A 18 7.12 -4.48 5.26
CA THR A 18 6.63 -3.40 6.12
C THR A 18 6.63 -2.08 5.36
N PRO A 19 5.56 -1.28 5.46
CA PRO A 19 5.54 0.06 4.88
C PRO A 19 6.74 0.90 5.31
N GLN A 20 7.36 1.59 4.36
CA GLN A 20 8.51 2.45 4.60
C GLN A 20 8.62 3.53 3.53
N GLN A 21 9.45 4.55 3.77
CA GLN A 21 9.85 5.48 2.73
C GLN A 21 10.58 4.74 1.60
N VAL A 22 10.34 5.16 0.36
CA VAL A 22 10.90 4.53 -0.84
C VAL A 22 11.58 5.55 -1.74
N PHE A 23 12.47 5.09 -2.62
CA PHE A 23 13.45 5.94 -3.32
C PHE A 23 12.83 7.07 -4.16
N TRP A 24 11.60 6.86 -4.64
CA TRP A 24 10.88 7.85 -5.44
C TRP A 24 10.18 8.93 -4.60
N GLY A 25 10.28 8.88 -3.27
CA GLY A 25 9.86 9.97 -2.38
C GLY A 25 8.51 9.82 -1.69
N GLY A 26 7.82 8.68 -1.85
CA GLY A 26 6.63 8.37 -1.04
C GLY A 26 6.84 7.22 -0.09
N TYR A 27 5.74 6.53 0.21
CA TYR A 27 5.68 5.55 1.29
C TYR A 27 4.91 4.32 0.82
N SER A 28 5.53 3.13 0.82
CA SER A 28 4.88 1.91 0.36
C SER A 28 5.30 0.64 1.11
N GLY A 29 4.42 -0.35 1.10
CA GLY A 29 4.61 -1.69 1.66
C GLY A 29 3.88 -2.75 0.83
N TYR A 30 4.17 -4.02 1.09
CA TYR A 30 3.67 -5.14 0.30
C TYR A 30 3.06 -6.22 1.19
N PHE A 31 1.99 -6.85 0.71
CA PHE A 31 1.39 -8.03 1.31
C PHE A 31 0.97 -9.03 0.24
N LYS A 32 0.74 -10.28 0.63
CA LYS A 32 0.01 -11.26 -0.18
C LYS A 32 -1.41 -11.41 0.34
N ASP A 33 -2.40 -11.41 -0.54
CA ASP A 33 -3.76 -11.76 -0.15
C ASP A 33 -3.87 -13.27 0.19
N PRO A 34 -5.01 -13.74 0.72
CA PRO A 34 -5.17 -15.15 1.11
C PRO A 34 -4.97 -16.16 -0.03
N ASP A 35 -5.18 -15.74 -1.28
CA ASP A 35 -4.97 -16.57 -2.48
C ASP A 35 -3.51 -16.53 -2.97
N GLY A 36 -2.67 -15.69 -2.35
CA GLY A 36 -1.24 -15.60 -2.59
C GLY A 36 -0.83 -14.56 -3.63
N HIS A 37 -1.74 -13.72 -4.13
CA HIS A 37 -1.40 -12.63 -5.05
C HIS A 37 -0.70 -11.49 -4.32
N LEU A 38 0.33 -10.92 -4.96
CA LEU A 38 1.13 -9.85 -4.38
C LEU A 38 0.47 -8.48 -4.64
N TRP A 39 0.32 -7.69 -3.59
CA TRP A 39 -0.21 -6.34 -3.63
C TRP A 39 0.81 -5.34 -3.07
N GLU A 40 0.82 -4.13 -3.65
CA GLU A 40 1.48 -2.96 -3.08
C GLU A 40 0.43 -1.98 -2.54
N LEU A 41 0.63 -1.52 -1.32
CA LEU A 41 -0.04 -0.33 -0.79
C LEU A 41 0.94 0.84 -0.86
N ALA A 42 0.63 1.86 -1.64
CA ALA A 42 1.48 3.01 -1.85
C ALA A 42 0.72 4.33 -1.62
N TYR A 43 1.39 5.27 -0.95
CA TYR A 43 1.06 6.68 -1.00
C TYR A 43 2.06 7.37 -1.92
N ASN A 44 1.60 7.74 -3.12
CA ASN A 44 2.38 8.48 -4.10
C ASN A 44 2.01 9.97 -4.07
N PRO A 45 2.85 10.87 -3.53
CA PRO A 45 2.53 12.29 -3.42
C PRO A 45 2.64 13.03 -4.76
N PHE A 46 3.08 12.36 -5.83
CA PHE A 46 3.27 12.95 -7.16
C PHE A 46 2.17 12.60 -8.15
N GLU A 47 1.24 11.72 -7.76
CA GLU A 47 0.15 11.26 -8.62
C GLU A 47 -1.20 11.65 -8.03
N TRP A 48 -1.98 12.40 -8.79
CA TRP A 48 -3.35 12.71 -8.42
C TRP A 48 -4.29 11.61 -8.89
N ILE A 49 -4.94 10.94 -7.95
CA ILE A 49 -5.87 9.82 -8.23
C ILE A 49 -7.35 10.24 -8.20
N GLY A 50 -7.63 11.51 -7.95
CA GLY A 50 -9.00 12.05 -7.85
C GLY A 50 -9.52 12.63 -9.18
N PRO A 51 -10.77 13.13 -9.19
CA PRO A 51 -11.26 13.94 -10.30
C PRO A 51 -10.43 15.24 -10.42
N LYS A 52 -10.29 15.78 -11.64
CA LYS A 52 -9.67 17.10 -11.79
C LYS A 52 -10.57 18.15 -11.13
N ASP A 53 -9.97 19.07 -10.40
CA ASP A 53 -10.67 20.28 -9.98
C ASP A 53 -11.06 21.08 -11.24
N GLU A 54 -12.32 21.51 -11.32
CA GLU A 54 -12.82 22.38 -12.42
C GLU A 54 -12.26 23.80 -12.32
#